data_AF-A0A8H3D7T0-F1
#
_entry.id   AF-A0A8H3D7T0-F1
#
_cell.length_a   1.000
_cell.length_b   1.000
_cell.length_c   1.000
_cell.angle_alpha   90.00
_cell.angle_beta   90.00
_cell.angle_gamma   90.00
#
_symmetry.space_group_name_H-M   'P 1'
#
loop_
_entity.id
_entity.type
_entity.pdbx_description
1 polymer ?
#
loop_
_entity_poly.entity_id
_entity_poly.type
_entity_poly.pdbx_seq_one_letter_code
_entity_poly.pdbx_strand_id
1 'polypeptide(L)'
;MPALSNIALSYDICVHASATDFLEAAEHALLADQERRSNLILAHALERASWEAHTGIGASTGTLGLAPHERSKAWWARRYSPGQPTVEVGRDFWVTCWTVQIPVTSSARPSEATSVAHAVRLPTLDFAVSILASDPIFVFTPHLAASLSASFLAPRAGRLVQKLAQHMPAGRMSRLLALYPVAETIAEAWTAHTGIPRAPESQCNVFSTFCTVATFSGTRPLPDGHRVVLAGTSQLSQVARMYYDFETELALHPISNEQARQKVERMIQQGQLWIYEYPVLNTSKTHIDHYNICAIAALIRHTPAVAAISSIYTLPSARDKGIAGHLVGQICNQ
;
A
#
# COMPACT_ATOMS: atom_id res chain seq x y z
N MET A 1 5.18 35.75 28.90
CA MET A 1 5.40 35.17 27.57
C MET A 1 5.95 33.77 27.76
N PRO A 2 5.25 32.71 27.30
CA PRO A 2 5.77 31.35 27.42
C PRO A 2 7.06 31.22 26.62
N ALA A 3 8.12 30.74 27.26
CA ALA A 3 9.41 30.51 26.63
C ALA A 3 9.22 29.56 25.44
N LEU A 4 9.54 30.03 24.22
CA LEU A 4 9.61 29.18 23.04
C LEU A 4 10.68 28.13 23.32
N SER A 5 10.25 26.93 23.69
CA SER A 5 11.11 25.78 23.79
C SER A 5 11.81 25.57 22.45
N ASN A 6 13.12 25.79 22.41
CA ASN A 6 13.96 25.54 21.24
C ASN A 6 13.97 24.02 20.98
N ILE A 7 13.04 23.55 20.15
CA ILE A 7 12.97 22.16 19.71
C ILE A 7 13.49 22.12 18.28
N ALA A 8 14.57 21.39 18.06
CA ALA A 8 15.05 21.09 16.71
C ALA A 8 14.25 19.91 16.18
N LEU A 9 13.69 20.05 14.98
CA LEU A 9 13.08 18.93 14.26
C LEU A 9 14.15 18.22 13.44
N SER A 10 14.26 16.91 13.63
CA SER A 10 15.09 16.03 12.81
C SER A 10 14.23 14.99 12.11
N TYR A 11 14.71 14.45 11.00
CA TYR A 11 14.04 13.41 10.24
C TYR A 11 14.85 12.11 10.32
N ASP A 12 14.25 11.05 10.82
CA ASP A 12 14.86 9.72 10.87
C ASP A 12 14.24 8.84 9.77
N ILE A 13 15.09 8.22 8.95
CA ILE A 13 14.68 7.26 7.91
C ILE A 13 15.09 5.86 8.36
N CYS A 14 14.10 5.03 8.63
CA CYS A 14 14.30 3.65 9.07
C CYS A 14 14.03 2.69 7.91
N VAL A 15 14.91 1.70 7.74
CA VAL A 15 14.75 0.63 6.76
C VAL A 15 14.47 -0.65 7.51
N HIS A 16 13.44 -1.36 7.09
CA HIS A 16 12.94 -2.58 7.73
C HIS A 16 13.11 -3.73 6.75
N ALA A 17 13.81 -4.79 7.16
CA ALA A 17 14.02 -5.97 6.32
C ALA A 17 12.83 -6.94 6.33
N SER A 18 11.89 -6.79 7.27
CA SER A 18 10.70 -7.62 7.38
C SER A 18 9.45 -6.77 7.64
N ALA A 19 8.30 -7.31 7.27
CA ALA A 19 7.02 -6.69 7.55
C ALA A 19 6.74 -6.65 9.06
N THR A 20 7.20 -7.68 9.77
CA THR A 20 7.12 -7.76 11.22
C THR A 20 7.86 -6.59 11.88
N ASP A 21 9.10 -6.29 11.48
CA ASP A 21 9.89 -5.17 12.00
C ASP A 21 9.24 -3.82 11.67
N PHE A 22 8.72 -3.68 10.44
CA PHE A 22 7.95 -2.51 10.02
C PHE A 22 6.70 -2.28 10.87
N LEU A 23 5.92 -3.34 11.15
CA LEU A 23 4.71 -3.24 11.96
C LEU A 23 5.04 -2.93 13.43
N GLU A 24 6.07 -3.57 14.00
CA GLU A 24 6.52 -3.22 15.35
C GLU A 24 6.82 -1.72 15.48
N ALA A 25 7.45 -1.10 14.46
CA ALA A 25 7.73 0.32 14.46
C ALA A 25 6.47 1.20 14.22
N ALA A 26 5.67 0.88 13.20
CA ALA A 26 4.72 1.81 12.60
C ALA A 26 3.24 1.50 12.84
N GLU A 27 2.88 0.28 13.28
CA GLU A 27 1.49 -0.19 13.32
C GLU A 27 0.58 0.73 14.14
N HIS A 28 1.04 1.24 15.29
CA HIS A 28 0.24 2.17 16.10
C HIS A 28 -0.19 3.42 15.31
N ALA A 29 0.70 3.97 14.48
CA ALA A 29 0.44 5.16 13.68
C ALA A 29 -0.41 4.84 12.44
N LEU A 30 -0.32 3.61 11.91
CA LEU A 30 -1.16 3.14 10.80
C LEU A 30 -2.60 2.85 11.23
N LEU A 31 -2.79 2.43 12.50
CA LEU A 31 -4.09 2.11 13.08
C LEU A 31 -4.82 3.33 13.68
N ALA A 32 -4.10 4.32 14.22
CA ALA A 32 -4.67 5.49 14.88
C ALA A 32 -5.43 6.42 13.91
N ASP A 33 -6.71 6.12 13.67
CA ASP A 33 -7.65 6.81 12.76
C ASP A 33 -7.29 6.74 11.27
N GLN A 34 -6.25 5.98 10.93
CA GLN A 34 -5.73 5.90 9.58
C GLN A 34 -5.95 4.55 8.91
N GLU A 35 -6.56 3.55 9.57
CA GLU A 35 -6.71 2.20 8.98
C GLU A 35 -7.32 2.24 7.57
N ARG A 36 -8.33 3.09 7.36
CA ARG A 36 -8.96 3.29 6.05
C ARG A 36 -8.02 3.88 4.99
N ARG A 37 -7.10 4.77 5.40
CA ARG A 37 -6.18 5.50 4.50
C ARG A 37 -4.85 4.79 4.32
N SER A 38 -4.36 4.12 5.35
CA SER A 38 -3.18 3.26 5.35
C SER A 38 -3.48 1.89 4.72
N ASN A 39 -4.71 1.70 4.24
CA ASN A 39 -5.23 0.45 3.68
C ASN A 39 -4.58 0.00 2.36
N LEU A 40 -3.46 0.57 1.93
CA LEU A 40 -2.60 -0.08 0.91
C LEU A 40 -1.23 -0.47 1.45
N ILE A 41 -0.77 0.10 2.57
CA ILE A 41 0.50 -0.31 3.15
C ILE A 41 0.30 -1.32 4.29
N LEU A 42 -0.71 -1.08 5.14
CA LEU A 42 -0.93 -1.85 6.35
C LEU A 42 -1.15 -3.35 6.09
N ALA A 43 -2.14 -3.73 5.28
CA ALA A 43 -2.37 -5.13 4.96
C ALA A 43 -1.35 -5.80 4.03
N HIS A 44 -0.51 -5.07 3.27
CA HIS A 44 0.65 -5.68 2.59
C HIS A 44 1.63 -6.10 3.66
N ALA A 45 1.83 -5.25 4.67
CA ALA A 45 2.62 -5.62 5.83
C ALA A 45 1.96 -6.75 6.64
N LEU A 46 0.66 -6.75 6.89
CA LEU A 46 -0.01 -7.84 7.63
C LEU A 46 0.03 -9.18 6.88
N GLU A 47 -0.26 -9.18 5.57
CA GLU A 47 -0.17 -10.37 4.72
C GLU A 47 1.25 -10.91 4.71
N ARG A 48 2.24 -10.03 4.52
CA ARG A 48 3.64 -10.42 4.50
C ARG A 48 4.13 -10.89 5.87
N ALA A 49 3.70 -10.26 6.96
CA ALA A 49 4.01 -10.69 8.33
C ALA A 49 3.39 -12.05 8.64
N SER A 50 2.17 -12.32 8.15
CA SER A 50 1.57 -13.66 8.23
C SER A 50 2.42 -14.69 7.49
N TRP A 51 2.86 -14.40 6.26
CA TRP A 51 3.74 -15.29 5.50
C TRP A 51 5.11 -15.52 6.18
N GLU A 52 5.70 -14.45 6.74
CA GLU A 52 6.92 -14.48 7.55
C GLU A 52 6.77 -15.42 8.75
N ALA A 53 5.65 -15.35 9.47
CA ALA A 53 5.34 -16.22 10.59
C ALA A 53 5.24 -17.70 10.20
N HIS A 54 4.64 -18.01 9.03
CA HIS A 54 4.54 -19.40 8.55
C HIS A 54 5.89 -19.98 8.07
N THR A 55 6.79 -19.12 7.58
CA THR A 55 8.10 -19.54 7.07
C THR A 55 9.21 -19.51 8.12
N GLY A 56 8.94 -18.92 9.30
CA GLY A 56 9.92 -18.72 10.36
C GLY A 56 10.94 -17.62 10.06
N ILE A 57 10.77 -16.86 8.98
CA ILE A 57 11.64 -15.75 8.59
C ILE A 57 11.21 -14.52 9.38
N GLY A 58 12.08 -13.97 10.23
CA GLY A 58 11.84 -12.67 10.88
C GLY A 58 10.92 -12.69 12.10
N ALA A 59 10.67 -13.85 12.71
CA ALA A 59 9.85 -13.95 13.92
C ALA A 59 10.54 -13.33 15.14
N SER A 60 10.21 -12.07 15.44
CA SER A 60 10.44 -11.46 16.75
C SER A 60 9.38 -12.00 17.73
N THR A 61 9.69 -13.07 18.43
CA THR A 61 8.75 -13.74 19.35
C THR A 61 8.47 -12.93 20.62
N GLY A 62 9.29 -11.92 20.93
CA GLY A 62 9.24 -11.22 22.22
C GLY A 62 8.16 -10.16 22.38
N THR A 63 7.59 -9.62 21.29
CA THR A 63 6.72 -8.43 21.37
C THR A 63 5.27 -8.67 20.95
N LEU A 64 4.95 -9.82 20.35
CA LEU A 64 3.65 -10.09 19.72
C LEU A 64 2.44 -9.96 20.67
N GLY A 65 2.65 -10.11 21.99
CA GLY A 65 1.59 -9.93 23.00
C GLY A 65 1.36 -8.48 23.45
N LEU A 66 2.20 -7.54 23.03
CA LEU A 66 2.11 -6.13 23.43
C LEU A 66 1.14 -5.37 22.53
N ALA A 67 0.44 -4.39 23.12
CA ALA A 67 -0.36 -3.43 22.36
C ALA A 67 0.51 -2.69 21.32
N PRO A 68 -0.03 -2.30 20.14
CA PRO A 68 0.75 -1.67 19.07
C PRO A 68 1.60 -0.47 19.51
N HIS A 69 1.08 0.36 20.42
CA HIS A 69 1.81 1.50 20.99
C HIS A 69 3.04 1.06 21.81
N GLU A 70 2.90 0.05 22.67
CA GLU A 70 3.99 -0.47 23.49
C GLU A 70 5.04 -1.20 22.63
N ARG A 71 4.61 -1.89 21.56
CA ARG A 71 5.53 -2.46 20.56
C ARG A 71 6.38 -1.39 19.90
N SER A 72 5.77 -0.30 19.45
CA SER A 72 6.49 0.83 18.83
C SER A 72 7.46 1.47 19.81
N LYS A 73 7.05 1.69 21.06
CA LYS A 73 7.92 2.22 22.11
C LYS A 73 9.13 1.31 22.36
N ALA A 74 8.91 0.00 22.48
CA ALA A 74 9.99 -0.98 22.64
C ALA A 74 10.92 -1.00 21.43
N TRP A 75 10.37 -0.93 20.22
CA TRP A 75 11.14 -0.88 18.97
C TRP A 75 12.07 0.33 18.93
N TRP A 76 11.54 1.54 19.24
CA TRP A 76 12.33 2.77 19.28
C TRP A 76 13.41 2.75 20.36
N ALA A 77 13.12 2.18 21.54
CA ALA A 77 14.11 2.00 22.58
C ALA A 77 15.28 1.11 22.09
N ARG A 78 14.99 0.01 21.40
CA ARG A 78 16.02 -0.86 20.82
C ARG A 78 16.82 -0.17 19.72
N ARG A 79 16.18 0.62 18.85
CA ARG A 79 16.84 1.33 17.74
C ARG A 79 17.92 2.29 18.23
N TYR A 80 17.65 3.01 19.32
CA TYR A 80 18.60 3.97 19.89
C TYR A 80 19.60 3.32 20.88
N SER A 81 19.51 2.02 21.12
CA SER A 81 20.53 1.30 21.88
C SER A 81 21.85 1.22 21.10
N PRO A 82 23.00 1.42 21.75
CA PRO A 82 24.30 1.26 21.12
C PRO A 82 24.50 -0.19 20.66
N GLY A 83 25.16 -0.37 19.50
CA GLY A 83 25.52 -1.69 18.98
C GLY A 83 24.41 -2.39 18.18
N GLN A 84 23.41 -1.66 17.69
CA GLN A 84 22.44 -2.21 16.73
C GLN A 84 23.18 -2.74 15.48
N PRO A 85 22.97 -4.01 15.10
CA PRO A 85 23.57 -4.57 13.91
C PRO A 85 23.04 -3.87 12.66
N THR A 86 23.87 -3.80 11.61
CA THR A 86 23.42 -3.38 10.30
C THR A 86 22.40 -4.40 9.78
N VAL A 87 21.21 -3.93 9.44
CA VAL A 87 20.15 -4.76 8.87
C VAL A 87 20.49 -5.04 7.41
N GLU A 88 20.69 -6.31 7.06
CA GLU A 88 20.77 -6.73 5.66
C GLU A 88 19.36 -6.70 5.05
N VAL A 89 19.22 -6.02 3.92
CA VAL A 89 17.93 -5.77 3.29
C VAL A 89 17.82 -6.60 2.02
N GLY A 90 16.77 -7.41 1.94
CA GLY A 90 16.47 -8.23 0.76
C GLY A 90 15.87 -7.42 -0.40
N ARG A 91 15.30 -8.13 -1.38
CA ARG A 91 14.56 -7.51 -2.48
C ARG A 91 13.24 -6.88 -2.03
N ASP A 92 12.65 -7.44 -0.99
CA ASP A 92 11.44 -6.95 -0.34
C ASP A 92 11.85 -6.24 0.95
N PHE A 93 11.41 -5.00 1.11
CA PHE A 93 11.67 -4.22 2.31
C PHE A 93 10.67 -3.08 2.48
N TRP A 94 10.73 -2.44 3.64
CA TRP A 94 9.91 -1.28 3.97
C TRP A 94 10.79 -0.14 4.43
N VAL A 95 10.31 1.08 4.24
CA VAL A 95 10.99 2.27 4.73
C VAL A 95 9.99 3.15 5.44
N THR A 96 10.37 3.70 6.58
CA THR A 96 9.57 4.70 7.29
C THR A 96 10.37 5.99 7.47
N CYS A 97 9.68 7.12 7.37
CA CYS A 97 10.21 8.44 7.63
C CYS A 97 9.49 9.03 8.84
N TRP A 98 10.24 9.50 9.81
CA TRP A 98 9.72 10.01 11.08
C TRP A 98 10.26 11.40 11.39
N THR A 99 9.40 12.26 11.92
CA THR A 99 9.82 13.49 12.58
C THR A 99 10.14 13.18 14.05
N VAL A 100 11.38 13.44 14.44
CA VAL A 100 11.89 13.30 15.81
C VAL A 100 12.13 14.68 16.39
N GLN A 101 11.64 14.91 17.60
CA GLN A 101 11.90 16.14 18.35
C GLN A 101 13.16 15.96 19.17
N ILE A 102 14.22 16.72 18.84
CA ILE A 102 15.47 16.70 19.59
C ILE A 102 15.46 17.91 20.53
N PRO A 103 15.58 17.71 21.85
CA PRO A 103 15.78 18.83 22.77
C PRO A 103 17.06 19.55 22.36
N VAL A 104 16.97 20.85 22.04
CA VAL A 104 18.19 21.64 21.90
C VAL A 104 18.76 21.77 23.30
N THR A 105 19.74 20.94 23.63
CA THR A 105 20.54 21.10 24.83
C THR A 105 21.26 22.44 24.69
N SER A 106 20.62 23.51 25.18
CA SER A 106 21.35 24.71 25.53
C SER A 106 22.48 24.28 26.44
N SER A 107 23.68 24.79 26.22
CA SER A 107 24.94 24.50 26.91
C SER A 107 24.90 24.86 28.42
N ALA A 108 23.84 24.42 29.11
CA ALA A 108 23.59 24.68 30.51
C ALA A 108 24.36 23.67 31.34
N ARG A 109 25.00 24.21 32.38
CA ARG A 109 26.07 23.59 33.17
C ARG A 109 25.71 22.19 33.68
N PRO A 110 26.70 21.26 33.76
CA PRO A 110 26.51 19.86 34.15
C PRO A 110 26.02 19.57 35.59
N SER A 111 25.51 20.53 36.35
CA SER A 111 25.52 20.41 37.82
C SER A 111 24.30 19.74 38.47
N GLU A 112 23.17 19.58 37.78
CA GLU A 112 21.95 19.06 38.42
C GLU A 112 21.27 17.99 37.57
N ALA A 113 21.89 16.81 37.53
CA ALA A 113 21.30 15.58 37.00
C ALA A 113 20.25 15.01 37.96
N THR A 114 19.15 15.76 38.21
CA THR A 114 17.95 15.15 38.78
C THR A 114 17.07 14.62 37.66
N SER A 115 16.88 13.30 37.72
CA SER A 115 16.10 12.43 36.85
C SER A 115 14.64 12.87 36.69
N VAL A 116 14.39 13.94 35.94
CA VAL A 116 13.07 14.21 35.38
C VAL A 116 13.02 13.40 34.09
N ALA A 117 12.45 12.20 34.17
CA ALA A 117 12.05 11.40 33.02
C ALA A 117 11.09 12.24 32.16
N HIS A 118 11.63 13.09 31.31
CA HIS A 118 10.87 13.78 30.29
C HIS A 118 10.24 12.67 29.46
N ALA A 119 8.91 12.61 29.47
CA ALA A 119 8.16 11.69 28.66
C ALA A 119 8.61 11.90 27.22
N VAL A 120 9.49 11.03 26.73
CA VAL A 120 10.01 11.09 25.38
C VAL A 120 8.81 10.90 24.48
N ARG A 121 8.37 12.00 23.85
CA ARG A 121 7.29 11.95 22.89
C ARG A 121 7.74 11.02 21.76
N LEU A 122 6.90 10.06 21.42
CA LEU A 122 7.20 9.15 20.32
C LEU A 122 7.39 9.94 19.02
N PRO A 123 8.33 9.51 18.16
CA PRO A 123 8.45 10.05 16.81
C PRO A 123 7.12 10.03 16.08
N THR A 124 6.88 11.04 15.25
CA THR A 124 5.66 11.14 14.43
C THR A 124 5.92 10.56 13.04
N LEU A 125 5.10 9.60 12.60
CA LEU A 125 5.22 9.00 11.28
C LEU A 125 4.87 10.04 10.20
N ASP A 126 5.75 10.23 9.23
CA ASP A 126 5.51 11.12 8.09
C ASP A 126 5.24 10.33 6.81
N PHE A 127 6.05 9.30 6.55
CA PHE A 127 5.87 8.38 5.43
C PHE A 127 6.09 6.95 5.84
N ALA A 128 5.30 6.06 5.26
CA ALA A 128 5.57 4.64 5.22
C ALA A 128 5.64 4.20 3.76
N VAL A 129 6.63 3.40 3.40
CA VAL A 129 6.91 2.94 2.04
C VAL A 129 7.01 1.43 2.01
N SER A 130 6.30 0.80 1.08
CA SER A 130 6.40 -0.63 0.81
C SER A 130 7.11 -0.85 -0.52
N ILE A 131 8.16 -1.66 -0.50
CA ILE A 131 8.98 -2.01 -1.66
C ILE A 131 8.99 -3.53 -1.77
N LEU A 132 8.12 -4.09 -2.61
CA LEU A 132 8.02 -5.54 -2.84
C LEU A 132 8.43 -5.86 -4.28
N ALA A 133 9.19 -6.92 -4.53
CA ALA A 133 9.95 -7.13 -5.77
C ALA A 133 9.14 -6.98 -7.08
N SER A 134 7.85 -7.32 -7.08
CA SER A 134 6.98 -7.29 -8.26
C SER A 134 5.89 -6.22 -8.25
N ASP A 135 5.74 -5.49 -7.15
CA ASP A 135 4.60 -4.57 -6.98
C ASP A 135 4.98 -3.10 -7.24
N PRO A 136 4.02 -2.20 -7.48
CA PRO A 136 4.29 -0.77 -7.37
C PRO A 136 4.88 -0.42 -6.00
N ILE A 137 5.69 0.64 -5.94
CA ILE A 137 6.12 1.20 -4.66
C ILE A 137 4.94 2.00 -4.10
N PHE A 138 4.47 1.62 -2.93
CA PHE A 138 3.37 2.32 -2.27
C PHE A 138 3.93 3.25 -1.21
N VAL A 139 3.55 4.52 -1.25
CA VAL A 139 3.88 5.51 -0.22
C VAL A 139 2.60 5.98 0.44
N PHE A 140 2.52 5.76 1.74
CA PHE A 140 1.47 6.24 2.61
C PHE A 140 1.98 7.42 3.44
N THR A 141 1.10 8.40 3.69
CA THR A 141 1.32 9.45 4.68
C THR A 141 0.07 9.60 5.55
N PRO A 142 0.21 9.68 6.89
CA PRO A 142 -0.93 9.94 7.77
C PRO A 142 -1.40 11.40 7.69
N HIS A 143 -0.55 12.30 7.20
CA HIS A 143 -0.86 13.72 7.07
C HIS A 143 -1.97 13.98 6.04
N LEU A 144 -2.79 15.00 6.29
CA LEU A 144 -3.87 15.38 5.36
C LEU A 144 -3.27 16.08 4.15
N ALA A 145 -3.89 15.94 2.97
CA ALA A 145 -3.39 16.59 1.75
C ALA A 145 -3.18 18.10 1.92
N ALA A 146 -4.06 18.78 2.66
CA ALA A 146 -3.96 20.21 2.95
C ALA A 146 -2.75 20.61 3.82
N SER A 147 -2.14 19.68 4.57
CA SER A 147 -0.95 19.96 5.39
C SER A 147 0.36 19.60 4.69
N LEU A 148 0.32 19.05 3.48
CA LEU A 148 1.51 18.62 2.72
C LEU A 148 2.13 19.79 1.93
N SER A 149 2.72 20.75 2.63
CA SER A 149 3.43 21.87 1.99
C SER A 149 4.75 21.42 1.36
N ALA A 150 5.28 22.21 0.42
CA ALA A 150 6.62 21.97 -0.15
C ALA A 150 7.72 21.95 0.93
N SER A 151 7.62 22.81 1.95
CA SER A 151 8.56 22.83 3.09
C SER A 151 8.48 21.59 3.97
N PHE A 152 7.31 20.93 4.01
CA PHE A 152 7.16 19.64 4.67
C PHE A 152 7.72 18.49 3.81
N LEU A 153 7.33 18.44 2.54
CA LEU A 153 7.62 17.33 1.64
C LEU A 153 9.09 17.27 1.20
N ALA A 154 9.64 18.38 0.67
CA ALA A 154 10.94 18.40 0.02
C ALA A 154 12.10 17.83 0.86
N PRO A 155 12.32 18.25 2.13
CA PRO A 155 13.43 17.71 2.92
C PRO A 155 13.25 16.23 3.24
N ARG A 156 12.02 15.77 3.45
CA ARG A 156 11.71 14.36 3.77
C ARG A 156 11.85 13.47 2.53
N ALA A 157 11.32 13.91 1.39
CA ALA A 157 11.45 13.23 0.11
C ALA A 157 12.90 13.07 -0.31
N GLY A 158 13.72 14.13 -0.19
CA GLY A 158 15.15 14.06 -0.49
C GLY A 158 15.90 13.01 0.35
N ARG A 159 15.65 12.98 1.66
CA ARG A 159 16.24 11.97 2.57
C ARG A 159 15.73 10.56 2.28
N LEU A 160 14.44 10.41 2.01
CA LEU A 160 13.83 9.15 1.65
C LEU A 160 14.45 8.58 0.36
N VAL A 161 14.56 9.41 -0.68
CA VAL A 161 15.15 9.03 -1.97
C VAL A 161 16.62 8.60 -1.83
N GLN A 162 17.42 9.37 -1.08
CA GLN A 162 18.81 9.00 -0.80
C GLN A 162 18.90 7.61 -0.15
N LYS A 163 17.99 7.30 0.78
CA LYS A 163 17.95 6.00 1.44
C LYS A 163 17.49 4.90 0.50
N LEU A 164 16.45 5.13 -0.29
CA LEU A 164 15.94 4.16 -1.26
C LEU A 164 17.01 3.79 -2.30
N ALA A 165 17.75 4.77 -2.83
CA ALA A 165 18.81 4.55 -3.81
C ALA A 165 19.98 3.70 -3.28
N GLN A 166 20.15 3.60 -1.96
CA GLN A 166 21.14 2.71 -1.34
C GLN A 166 20.70 1.25 -1.32
N HIS A 167 19.40 0.97 -1.38
CA HIS A 167 18.84 -0.38 -1.14
C HIS A 167 18.10 -0.97 -2.34
N MET A 168 17.84 -0.20 -3.40
CA MET A 168 17.22 -0.73 -4.62
C MET A 168 17.84 -0.16 -5.89
N PRO A 169 17.87 -0.94 -6.99
CA PRO A 169 18.37 -0.46 -8.27
C PRO A 169 17.47 0.64 -8.83
N ALA A 170 18.06 1.57 -9.60
CA ALA A 170 17.37 2.77 -10.06
C ALA A 170 16.08 2.45 -10.86
N GLY A 171 16.13 1.41 -11.70
CA GLY A 171 15.00 0.96 -12.52
C GLY A 171 13.81 0.40 -11.73
N ARG A 172 13.96 0.14 -10.42
CA ARG A 172 12.86 -0.32 -9.56
C ARG A 172 11.84 0.79 -9.30
N MET A 173 12.24 2.06 -9.36
CA MET A 173 11.38 3.24 -9.21
C MET A 173 10.62 3.55 -10.52
N SER A 174 9.97 2.56 -11.11
CA SER A 174 9.19 2.73 -12.33
C SER A 174 7.70 3.00 -12.07
N ARG A 175 7.17 2.54 -10.93
CA ARG A 175 5.76 2.67 -10.54
C ARG A 175 5.69 3.09 -9.07
N LEU A 176 5.28 4.33 -8.83
CA LEU A 176 5.09 4.91 -7.50
C LEU A 176 3.62 5.28 -7.30
N LEU A 177 2.99 4.79 -6.25
CA LEU A 177 1.60 5.08 -5.88
C LEU A 177 1.58 5.80 -4.54
N ALA A 178 1.15 7.06 -4.55
CA ALA A 178 1.03 7.91 -3.37
C ALA A 178 -0.05 8.99 -3.59
N LEU A 179 -0.32 9.80 -2.56
CA LEU A 179 -1.02 11.07 -2.78
C LEU A 179 -0.23 11.91 -3.78
N TYR A 180 -0.93 12.56 -4.73
CA TYR A 180 -0.30 13.32 -5.82
C TYR A 180 0.87 14.22 -5.39
N PRO A 181 0.74 15.13 -4.41
CA PRO A 181 1.86 15.99 -4.02
C PRO A 181 3.05 15.20 -3.45
N VAL A 182 2.80 14.06 -2.79
CA VAL A 182 3.87 13.18 -2.29
C VAL A 182 4.57 12.47 -3.46
N ALA A 183 3.80 11.92 -4.40
CA ALA A 183 4.34 11.22 -5.57
C ALA A 183 5.20 12.17 -6.41
N GLU A 184 4.70 13.39 -6.65
CA GLU A 184 5.41 14.42 -7.41
C GLU A 184 6.73 14.81 -6.74
N THR A 185 6.72 15.17 -5.45
CA THR A 185 7.95 15.58 -4.76
C THR A 185 8.97 14.43 -4.66
N ILE A 186 8.53 13.19 -4.48
CA ILE A 186 9.43 12.02 -4.49
C ILE A 186 10.00 11.78 -5.90
N ALA A 187 9.19 11.89 -6.94
CA ALA A 187 9.65 11.74 -8.32
C ALA A 187 10.68 12.80 -8.70
N GLU A 188 10.44 14.07 -8.34
CA GLU A 188 11.40 15.16 -8.53
C GLU A 188 12.72 14.90 -7.79
N ALA A 189 12.65 14.51 -6.52
CA ALA A 189 13.83 14.17 -5.74
C ALA A 189 14.59 12.97 -6.34
N TRP A 190 13.87 11.97 -6.86
CA TRP A 190 14.45 10.81 -7.52
C TRP A 190 15.13 11.17 -8.84
N THR A 191 14.51 12.00 -9.67
CA THR A 191 15.11 12.54 -10.89
C THR A 191 16.36 13.35 -10.58
N ALA A 192 16.32 14.22 -9.57
CA ALA A 192 17.49 14.98 -9.16
C ALA A 192 18.64 14.09 -8.66
N HIS A 193 18.33 12.96 -8.02
CA HIS A 193 19.33 12.03 -7.50
C HIS A 193 19.92 11.10 -8.57
N THR A 194 19.10 10.63 -9.52
CA THR A 194 19.47 9.55 -10.46
C THR A 194 19.64 10.02 -11.91
N GLY A 195 19.16 11.22 -12.25
CA GLY A 195 19.07 11.71 -13.63
C GLY A 195 17.95 11.07 -14.46
N ILE A 196 17.18 10.12 -13.90
CA ILE A 196 16.09 9.45 -14.61
C ILE A 196 14.87 10.38 -14.65
N PRO A 197 14.36 10.77 -15.83
CA PRO A 197 13.23 11.68 -15.92
C PRO A 197 11.92 11.03 -15.47
N ARG A 198 10.99 11.86 -14.98
CA ARG A 198 9.61 11.46 -14.69
C ARG A 198 8.91 11.02 -15.97
N ALA A 199 8.04 10.02 -15.88
CA ALA A 199 7.12 9.68 -16.96
C ALA A 199 6.17 10.87 -17.28
N PRO A 200 5.64 10.95 -18.52
CA PRO A 200 4.63 11.94 -18.87
C PRO A 200 3.41 11.85 -17.94
N GLU A 201 2.81 12.99 -17.60
CA GLU A 201 1.67 13.06 -16.66
C GLU A 201 0.47 12.21 -17.11
N SER A 202 0.27 12.06 -18.42
CA SER A 202 -0.76 11.17 -18.99
C SER A 202 -0.63 9.71 -18.57
N GLN A 203 0.55 9.28 -18.11
CA GLN A 203 0.83 7.93 -17.61
C GLN A 203 0.84 7.84 -16.07
N CYS A 204 0.65 8.96 -15.37
CA CYS A 204 0.79 9.05 -13.92
C CYS A 204 -0.54 9.19 -13.15
N ASN A 205 -1.67 9.28 -13.86
CA ASN A 205 -2.97 9.51 -13.24
C ASN A 205 -3.64 8.19 -12.83
N VAL A 206 -3.62 7.91 -11.52
CA VAL A 206 -4.40 6.83 -10.91
C VAL A 206 -5.37 7.45 -9.90
N PHE A 207 -6.64 7.10 -10.01
CA PHE A 207 -7.67 7.54 -9.09
C PHE A 207 -7.92 6.45 -8.04
N SER A 208 -7.85 6.84 -6.77
CA SER A 208 -8.34 6.03 -5.65
C SER A 208 -9.56 6.73 -5.08
N THR A 209 -10.63 5.96 -4.90
CA THR A 209 -11.86 6.41 -4.25
C THR A 209 -12.30 5.36 -3.24
N PHE A 210 -13.22 5.73 -2.36
CA PHE A 210 -13.77 4.84 -1.37
C PHE A 210 -15.29 5.02 -1.29
N CYS A 211 -15.96 3.96 -0.85
CA CYS A 211 -17.36 3.98 -0.53
C CYS A 211 -17.52 3.51 0.92
N THR A 212 -18.47 4.12 1.64
CA THR A 212 -18.89 3.71 2.97
C THR A 212 -20.36 3.31 2.92
N VAL A 213 -20.84 2.62 3.95
CA VAL A 213 -22.28 2.30 4.09
C VAL A 213 -23.15 3.56 3.95
N ALA A 214 -22.71 4.70 4.50
CA ALA A 214 -23.45 5.96 4.43
C ALA A 214 -23.45 6.62 3.04
N THR A 215 -22.45 6.33 2.20
CA THR A 215 -22.32 6.91 0.86
C THR A 215 -22.73 5.94 -0.25
N PHE A 216 -22.99 4.67 0.08
CA PHE A 216 -23.39 3.66 -0.89
C PHE A 216 -24.85 3.85 -1.28
N SER A 217 -25.10 4.09 -2.56
CA SER A 217 -26.44 4.33 -3.10
C SER A 217 -27.18 3.06 -3.54
N GLY A 218 -26.66 1.89 -3.19
CA GLY A 218 -27.22 0.59 -3.56
C GLY A 218 -26.74 0.06 -4.91
N THR A 219 -27.23 -1.12 -5.27
CA THR A 219 -26.92 -1.77 -6.56
C THR A 219 -28.01 -1.50 -7.57
N ARG A 220 -27.61 -1.27 -8.83
CA ARG A 220 -28.54 -1.30 -9.96
C ARG A 220 -28.86 -2.76 -10.30
N PRO A 221 -30.10 -3.10 -10.66
CA PRO A 221 -30.44 -4.45 -11.12
C PRO A 221 -29.58 -4.82 -12.31
N LEU A 222 -29.11 -6.07 -12.33
CA LEU A 222 -28.37 -6.61 -13.47
C LEU A 222 -29.34 -6.82 -14.65
N PRO A 223 -28.87 -6.67 -15.91
CA PRO A 223 -29.65 -7.08 -17.07
C PRO A 223 -30.04 -8.56 -16.99
N ASP A 224 -31.13 -8.94 -17.66
CA ASP A 224 -31.66 -10.30 -17.61
C ASP A 224 -30.61 -11.35 -17.99
N GLY A 225 -30.44 -12.34 -17.12
CA GLY A 225 -29.49 -13.44 -17.28
C GLY A 225 -28.02 -13.07 -17.03
N HIS A 226 -27.69 -11.80 -16.77
CA HIS A 226 -26.34 -11.41 -16.37
C HIS A 226 -26.11 -11.75 -14.90
N ARG A 227 -24.86 -12.02 -14.52
CA ARG A 227 -24.51 -12.33 -13.12
C ARG A 227 -23.13 -11.82 -12.73
N VAL A 228 -23.00 -11.49 -11.45
CA VAL A 228 -21.73 -11.18 -10.80
C VAL A 228 -21.46 -12.27 -9.78
N VAL A 229 -20.34 -12.98 -9.93
CA VAL A 229 -20.00 -14.14 -9.11
C VAL A 229 -18.52 -14.15 -8.76
N LEU A 230 -18.15 -14.91 -7.73
CA LEU A 230 -16.74 -15.25 -7.49
C LEU A 230 -16.23 -16.16 -8.61
N ALA A 231 -15.00 -15.92 -9.05
CA ALA A 231 -14.31 -16.75 -10.02
C ALA A 231 -14.01 -18.13 -9.42
N GLY A 232 -14.27 -19.19 -10.19
CA GLY A 232 -13.89 -20.56 -9.86
C GLY A 232 -12.76 -21.07 -10.76
N THR A 233 -12.24 -22.25 -10.42
CA THR A 233 -11.13 -22.89 -11.16
C THR A 233 -11.49 -23.17 -12.63
N SER A 234 -12.78 -23.38 -12.94
CA SER A 234 -13.26 -23.54 -14.32
C SER A 234 -13.06 -22.30 -15.19
N GLN A 235 -13.04 -21.11 -14.58
CA GLN A 235 -12.83 -19.83 -15.29
C GLN A 235 -11.34 -19.42 -15.37
N LEU A 236 -10.42 -20.16 -14.74
CA LEU A 236 -9.00 -19.77 -14.58
C LEU A 236 -8.36 -19.32 -15.89
N SER A 237 -8.49 -20.09 -16.97
CA SER A 237 -7.84 -19.78 -18.25
C SER A 237 -8.37 -18.48 -18.88
N GLN A 238 -9.69 -18.24 -18.83
CA GLN A 238 -10.30 -17.03 -19.39
C GLN A 238 -9.94 -15.80 -18.56
N VAL A 239 -9.98 -15.92 -17.24
CA VAL A 239 -9.67 -14.82 -16.33
C VAL A 239 -8.18 -14.50 -16.31
N ALA A 240 -7.30 -15.49 -16.40
CA ALA A 240 -5.86 -15.31 -16.56
C ALA A 240 -5.51 -14.49 -17.81
N ARG A 241 -6.19 -14.78 -18.93
CA ARG A 241 -6.03 -14.00 -20.16
C ARG A 241 -6.50 -12.55 -19.97
N MET A 242 -7.67 -12.32 -19.37
CA MET A 242 -8.14 -10.97 -19.09
C MET A 242 -7.21 -10.20 -18.14
N TYR A 243 -6.64 -10.88 -17.15
CA TYR A 243 -5.65 -10.28 -16.24
C TYR A 243 -4.34 -9.94 -16.96
N TYR A 244 -3.88 -10.80 -17.87
CA TYR A 244 -2.75 -10.51 -18.74
C TYR A 244 -3.01 -9.28 -19.63
N ASP A 245 -4.21 -9.20 -20.25
CA ASP A 245 -4.60 -8.05 -21.08
C ASP A 245 -4.64 -6.75 -20.24
N PHE A 246 -5.18 -6.81 -19.02
CA PHE A 246 -5.17 -5.71 -18.05
C PHE A 246 -3.75 -5.21 -17.74
N GLU A 247 -2.84 -6.11 -17.36
CA GLU A 247 -1.46 -5.70 -17.07
C GLU A 247 -0.76 -5.21 -18.34
N THR A 248 -1.03 -5.78 -19.51
CA THR A 248 -0.43 -5.34 -20.78
C THR A 248 -0.89 -3.94 -21.18
N GLU A 249 -2.17 -3.60 -20.98
CA GLU A 249 -2.69 -2.26 -21.25
C GLU A 249 -2.13 -1.21 -20.28
N LEU A 250 -1.83 -1.60 -19.04
CA LEU A 250 -1.36 -0.68 -18.00
C LEU A 250 0.16 -0.58 -17.87
N ALA A 251 0.92 -1.59 -18.32
CA ALA A 251 2.31 -1.73 -17.94
C ALA A 251 3.29 -1.17 -18.98
N LEU A 252 4.31 -0.50 -18.44
CA LEU A 252 5.60 -0.32 -19.11
C LEU A 252 6.39 -1.65 -19.22
N HIS A 253 6.00 -2.69 -18.46
CA HIS A 253 6.61 -4.03 -18.45
C HIS A 253 5.52 -5.12 -18.35
N PRO A 254 5.11 -5.74 -19.46
CA PRO A 254 4.09 -6.79 -19.45
C PRO A 254 4.58 -8.04 -18.71
N ILE A 255 3.69 -8.64 -17.92
CA ILE A 255 3.93 -9.95 -17.28
C ILE A 255 3.76 -11.09 -18.29
N SER A 256 4.29 -12.28 -18.03
CA SER A 256 4.02 -13.45 -18.88
C SER A 256 2.61 -14.02 -18.64
N ASN A 257 2.07 -14.74 -19.62
CA ASN A 257 0.80 -15.47 -19.48
C ASN A 257 0.82 -16.43 -18.28
N GLU A 258 1.95 -17.09 -18.04
CA GLU A 258 2.11 -18.02 -16.92
C GLU A 258 2.09 -17.27 -15.57
N GLN A 259 2.75 -16.12 -15.48
CA GLN A 259 2.69 -15.27 -14.28
C GLN A 259 1.26 -14.76 -14.02
N ALA A 260 0.53 -14.36 -15.08
CA ALA A 260 -0.86 -13.96 -14.97
C ALA A 260 -1.75 -15.11 -14.46
N ARG A 261 -1.55 -16.32 -15.00
CA ARG A 261 -2.26 -17.53 -14.57
C ARG A 261 -1.99 -17.84 -13.10
N GLN A 262 -0.74 -17.87 -12.66
CA GLN A 262 -0.38 -18.13 -11.26
C GLN A 262 -0.98 -17.11 -10.30
N LYS A 263 -1.01 -15.82 -10.69
CA LYS A 263 -1.61 -14.77 -9.88
C LYS A 263 -3.13 -14.93 -9.78
N VAL A 264 -3.80 -15.21 -10.90
CA VAL A 264 -5.26 -15.46 -10.92
C VAL A 264 -5.64 -16.71 -10.15
N GLU A 265 -4.87 -17.79 -10.28
CA GLU A 265 -5.09 -19.03 -9.52
C GLU A 265 -5.05 -18.77 -8.02
N ARG A 266 -4.06 -17.99 -7.54
CA ARG A 266 -3.98 -17.60 -6.13
C ARG A 266 -5.19 -16.77 -5.69
N MET A 267 -5.59 -15.78 -6.49
CA MET A 267 -6.76 -14.94 -6.17
C MET A 267 -8.08 -15.76 -6.13
N ILE A 268 -8.22 -16.76 -7.00
CA ILE A 268 -9.37 -17.69 -6.98
C ILE A 268 -9.35 -18.52 -5.69
N GLN A 269 -8.20 -19.11 -5.34
CA GLN A 269 -8.05 -19.90 -4.11
C GLN A 269 -8.34 -19.09 -2.85
N GLN A 270 -8.04 -17.79 -2.87
CA GLN A 270 -8.29 -16.85 -1.77
C GLN A 270 -9.70 -16.25 -1.77
N GLY A 271 -10.56 -16.58 -2.76
CA GLY A 271 -11.91 -16.00 -2.87
C GLY A 271 -11.90 -14.49 -3.14
N GLN A 272 -10.84 -13.99 -3.77
CA GLN A 272 -10.58 -12.55 -3.95
C GLN A 272 -10.94 -12.03 -5.34
N LEU A 273 -11.37 -12.89 -6.25
CA LEU A 273 -11.59 -12.52 -7.64
C LEU A 273 -13.05 -12.63 -8.02
N TRP A 274 -13.63 -11.49 -8.39
CA TRP A 274 -15.01 -11.39 -8.87
C TRP A 274 -15.03 -11.24 -10.38
N ILE A 275 -16.04 -11.82 -11.01
CA ILE A 275 -16.26 -11.79 -12.45
C ILE A 275 -17.68 -11.34 -12.77
N TYR A 276 -17.79 -10.61 -13.88
CA TYR A 276 -19.07 -10.29 -14.50
C TYR A 276 -19.27 -11.20 -15.71
N GLU A 277 -20.32 -12.01 -15.65
CA GLU A 277 -20.68 -12.98 -16.67
C GLU A 277 -21.97 -12.55 -17.38
N TYR A 278 -22.01 -12.73 -18.71
CA TYR A 278 -23.18 -12.49 -19.54
C TYR A 278 -23.56 -13.76 -20.32
N PRO A 279 -24.86 -14.02 -20.52
CA PRO A 279 -25.32 -15.23 -21.18
C PRO A 279 -25.09 -15.15 -22.69
N VAL A 280 -24.57 -16.23 -23.26
CA VAL A 280 -24.54 -16.46 -24.70
C VAL A 280 -25.69 -17.38 -25.03
N LEU A 281 -26.64 -16.89 -25.80
CA LEU A 281 -27.79 -17.67 -26.23
C LEU A 281 -27.42 -18.58 -27.40
N ASN A 282 -28.06 -19.74 -27.46
CA ASN A 282 -27.98 -20.62 -28.62
C ASN A 282 -28.54 -19.96 -29.89
N THR A 283 -28.41 -20.62 -31.04
CA THR A 283 -28.87 -20.11 -32.35
C THR A 283 -30.36 -19.76 -32.37
N SER A 284 -31.18 -20.45 -31.59
CA SER A 284 -32.62 -20.17 -31.48
C SER A 284 -32.96 -19.03 -30.51
N LYS A 285 -31.98 -18.47 -29.78
CA LYS A 285 -32.16 -17.42 -28.76
C LYS A 285 -33.14 -17.77 -27.65
N THR A 286 -33.34 -19.06 -27.40
CA THR A 286 -34.31 -19.55 -26.40
C THR A 286 -33.65 -20.11 -25.15
N HIS A 287 -32.41 -20.58 -25.26
CA HIS A 287 -31.66 -21.16 -24.15
C HIS A 287 -30.27 -20.54 -24.04
N ILE A 288 -29.80 -20.41 -22.81
CA ILE A 288 -28.42 -20.05 -22.50
C ILE A 288 -27.56 -21.26 -22.84
N ASP A 289 -26.64 -21.10 -23.78
CA ASP A 289 -25.68 -22.11 -24.17
C ASP A 289 -24.50 -22.13 -23.19
N HIS A 290 -23.90 -20.95 -22.97
CA HIS A 290 -22.82 -20.77 -22.00
C HIS A 290 -22.78 -19.32 -21.50
N TYR A 291 -21.88 -19.04 -20.56
CA TYR A 291 -21.60 -17.70 -20.07
C TYR A 291 -20.22 -17.25 -20.54
N ASN A 292 -20.12 -15.98 -20.93
CA ASN A 292 -18.85 -15.32 -21.21
C ASN A 292 -18.53 -14.31 -20.12
N ILE A 293 -17.23 -14.12 -19.85
CA ILE A 293 -16.73 -13.12 -18.91
C ILE A 293 -16.37 -11.85 -19.68
N CYS A 294 -16.84 -10.69 -19.20
CA CYS A 294 -16.49 -9.40 -19.80
C CYS A 294 -15.88 -8.39 -18.84
N ALA A 295 -15.93 -8.63 -17.54
CA ALA A 295 -15.20 -7.84 -16.57
C ALA A 295 -14.72 -8.68 -15.39
N ILE A 296 -13.62 -8.25 -14.78
CA ILE A 296 -13.04 -8.84 -13.58
C ILE A 296 -12.75 -7.74 -12.55
N ALA A 297 -12.85 -8.07 -11.27
CA ALA A 297 -12.47 -7.21 -10.18
C ALA A 297 -11.73 -8.03 -9.11
N ALA A 298 -10.50 -7.64 -8.80
CA ALA A 298 -9.69 -8.28 -7.77
C ALA A 298 -9.74 -7.48 -6.47
N LEU A 299 -10.08 -8.17 -5.39
CA LEU A 299 -9.93 -7.70 -4.02
C LEU A 299 -8.51 -7.99 -3.56
N ILE A 300 -7.80 -6.95 -3.13
CA ILE A 300 -6.48 -7.14 -2.49
C ILE A 300 -6.61 -7.33 -0.98
N ARG A 301 -7.76 -6.95 -0.40
CA ARG A 301 -7.98 -6.94 1.05
C ARG A 301 -9.43 -7.16 1.39
N HIS A 302 -9.63 -7.89 2.47
CA HIS A 302 -10.91 -8.06 3.14
C HIS A 302 -10.63 -8.15 4.65
N THR A 303 -10.59 -7.00 5.34
CA THR A 303 -10.70 -6.99 6.81
C THR A 303 -12.18 -6.94 7.18
N PRO A 304 -12.56 -7.24 8.44
CA PRO A 304 -13.95 -7.06 8.89
C PRO A 304 -14.48 -5.64 8.70
N ALA A 305 -13.60 -4.63 8.61
CA ALA A 305 -13.98 -3.22 8.51
C ALA A 305 -13.84 -2.63 7.10
N VAL A 306 -12.94 -3.17 6.26
CA VAL A 306 -12.61 -2.58 4.96
C VAL A 306 -12.25 -3.66 3.93
N ALA A 307 -12.86 -3.58 2.75
CA ALA A 307 -12.41 -4.27 1.55
C ALA A 307 -11.83 -3.27 0.54
N ALA A 308 -10.82 -3.67 -0.22
CA ALA A 308 -10.21 -2.83 -1.26
C ALA A 308 -10.15 -3.58 -2.59
N ILE A 309 -10.67 -2.93 -3.64
CA ILE A 309 -10.58 -3.41 -5.01
C ILE A 309 -9.35 -2.76 -5.64
N SER A 310 -8.35 -3.55 -6.06
CA SER A 310 -7.11 -3.03 -6.65
C SER A 310 -7.15 -2.95 -8.16
N SER A 311 -7.88 -3.88 -8.77
CA SER A 311 -7.80 -4.13 -10.20
C SER A 311 -9.21 -4.33 -10.70
N ILE A 312 -9.64 -3.46 -11.60
CA ILE A 312 -10.91 -3.58 -12.31
C ILE A 312 -10.56 -3.54 -13.79
N TYR A 313 -10.97 -4.56 -14.52
CA TYR A 313 -10.78 -4.61 -15.96
C TYR A 313 -12.08 -4.98 -16.65
N THR A 314 -12.41 -4.24 -17.70
CA THR A 314 -13.54 -4.52 -18.59
C THR A 314 -13.01 -4.64 -20.00
N LEU A 315 -13.40 -5.71 -20.69
CA LEU A 315 -13.02 -5.93 -22.09
C LEU A 315 -13.33 -4.68 -22.92
N PRO A 316 -12.47 -4.27 -23.87
CA PRO A 316 -12.71 -3.09 -24.69
C PRO A 316 -14.10 -3.05 -25.35
N SER A 317 -14.59 -4.18 -25.85
CA SER A 317 -15.92 -4.31 -26.46
C SER A 317 -17.10 -4.15 -25.48
N ALA A 318 -16.81 -4.13 -24.19
CA ALA A 318 -17.78 -4.11 -23.09
C ALA A 318 -17.69 -2.82 -22.24
N ARG A 319 -16.76 -1.91 -22.55
CA ARG A 319 -16.62 -0.60 -21.91
C ARG A 319 -17.83 0.30 -22.21
N ASP A 320 -18.04 1.30 -21.36
CA ASP A 320 -19.13 2.29 -21.45
C ASP A 320 -20.56 1.73 -21.37
N LYS A 321 -20.71 0.43 -21.07
CA LYS A 321 -22.02 -0.24 -20.86
C LYS A 321 -22.43 -0.34 -19.39
N GLY A 322 -21.76 0.39 -18.49
CA GLY A 322 -22.03 0.35 -17.06
C GLY A 322 -21.59 -0.93 -16.33
N ILE A 323 -20.94 -1.87 -17.03
CA ILE A 323 -20.55 -3.20 -16.49
C ILE A 323 -19.66 -3.10 -15.26
N ALA A 324 -18.62 -2.26 -15.31
CA ALA A 324 -17.74 -2.02 -14.16
C ALA A 324 -18.53 -1.49 -12.95
N GLY A 325 -19.48 -0.58 -13.18
CA GLY A 325 -20.34 -0.05 -12.13
C GLY A 325 -21.24 -1.11 -11.51
N HIS A 326 -21.81 -2.02 -12.30
CA HIS A 326 -22.55 -3.16 -11.78
C HIS A 326 -21.66 -4.11 -10.97
N LEU A 327 -20.48 -4.46 -11.50
CA LEU A 327 -19.54 -5.35 -10.82
C LEU A 327 -19.11 -4.78 -9.46
N VAL A 328 -18.64 -3.54 -9.42
CA VAL A 328 -18.24 -2.86 -8.18
C VAL A 328 -19.42 -2.71 -7.23
N GLY A 329 -20.60 -2.31 -7.74
CA GLY A 329 -21.80 -2.19 -6.91
C GLY A 329 -22.16 -3.48 -6.21
N GLN A 330 -22.16 -4.61 -6.93
CA GLN A 330 -22.46 -5.92 -6.35
C GLN A 330 -21.42 -6.34 -5.31
N ILE A 331 -20.13 -6.06 -5.55
CA ILE A 331 -19.06 -6.33 -4.56
C ILE A 331 -19.25 -5.48 -3.30
N CYS A 332 -19.57 -4.19 -3.45
CA CYS A 332 -19.80 -3.30 -2.32
C CYS A 332 -21.07 -3.61 -1.50
N ASN A 333 -21.98 -4.42 -2.04
CA ASN A 333 -23.22 -4.80 -1.38
C ASN A 333 -23.10 -6.09 -0.54
N GLN A 334 -21.97 -6.79 -0.64
CA GLN A 334 -21.62 -7.93 0.22
C GLN A 334 -21.05 -7.43 1.55
#